data_AF-A0A8T0DI07-F1
#
_entry.id   AF-A0A8T0DI07-F1
#
_cell.length_a   1.000
_cell.length_b   1.000
_cell.length_c   1.000
_cell.angle_alpha   90.00
_cell.angle_beta   90.00
_cell.angle_gamma   90.00
#
_symmetry.space_group_name_H-M   'P 1'
#
loop_
_entity.id
_entity.type
_entity.pdbx_description
1 polymer ?
#
loop_
_entity_poly.entity_id
_entity_poly.type
_entity_poly.pdbx_seq_one_letter_code
_entity_poly.pdbx_strand_id
1 'polypeptide(L)'
;MAKYGGGYQMTLSWIPAKDGYLPERAIDAGHGVYVCRAKHNDEMIPGRLLPQNGRAYISHGGLELPKEKYEVLCNTSVQSHKCPPKAPDPSWSYTVMMVFSMSSTSIRSARMY
;
A
#
# COMPACT_ATOMS: atom_id res chain seq x y z
N MET A 1 10.29 4.04 6.98
CA MET A 1 9.89 3.14 5.87
C MET A 1 10.71 3.54 4.66
N ALA A 2 11.47 2.61 4.08
CA ALA A 2 12.48 2.92 3.07
C ALA A 2 11.82 3.34 1.75
N LYS A 3 12.21 4.49 1.20
CA LYS A 3 11.86 4.93 -0.15
C LYS A 3 12.76 4.20 -1.14
N TYR A 4 12.22 3.21 -1.84
CA TYR A 4 12.81 2.73 -3.09
C TYR A 4 12.24 3.59 -4.23
N GLY A 5 13.10 4.11 -5.11
CA GLY A 5 12.74 5.15 -6.09
C GLY A 5 11.53 4.81 -6.95
N GLY A 6 10.67 5.80 -7.22
CA GLY A 6 9.61 5.79 -8.25
C GLY A 6 8.57 4.66 -8.27
N GLY A 7 8.71 3.61 -7.47
CA GLY A 7 7.90 2.39 -7.53
C GLY A 7 6.62 2.50 -6.71
N TYR A 8 5.56 1.85 -7.19
CA TYR A 8 4.32 1.69 -6.43
C TYR A 8 4.50 0.61 -5.36
N GLN A 9 4.28 0.97 -4.09
CA GLN A 9 4.20 0.00 -3.00
C GLN A 9 2.80 -0.61 -2.97
N MET A 10 2.70 -1.94 -3.10
CA MET A 10 1.43 -2.66 -3.14
C MET A 10 1.14 -3.35 -1.79
N THR A 11 -0.12 -3.30 -1.35
CA THR A 11 -0.58 -4.07 -0.19
C THR A 11 -0.93 -5.48 -0.65
N LEU A 12 -0.23 -6.48 -0.13
CA LEU A 12 -0.38 -7.88 -0.52
C LEU A 12 -0.80 -8.73 0.67
N SER A 13 -1.63 -9.74 0.42
CA SER A 13 -2.04 -10.72 1.43
C SER A 13 -1.96 -12.14 0.88
N TRP A 14 -1.68 -13.07 1.76
CA TRP A 14 -1.76 -14.50 1.49
C TRP A 14 -3.19 -14.98 1.69
N ILE A 15 -3.82 -15.47 0.62
CA ILE A 15 -5.19 -15.97 0.64
C ILE A 15 -5.14 -17.51 0.59
N PRO A 16 -5.70 -18.21 1.61
CA PRO A 16 -5.80 -19.66 1.59
C PRO A 16 -6.61 -20.15 0.38
N ALA A 17 -6.07 -21.14 -0.31
CA ALA A 17 -6.69 -21.77 -1.46
C ALA A 17 -6.43 -23.28 -1.45
N LYS A 18 -7.22 -24.01 -2.23
CA LYS A 18 -7.08 -25.47 -2.35
C LYS A 18 -7.51 -25.98 -3.72
N ASP A 19 -7.06 -27.17 -4.08
CA ASP A 19 -7.55 -27.93 -5.24
C ASP A 19 -7.46 -27.17 -6.58
N GLY A 20 -6.43 -26.34 -6.75
CA GLY A 20 -6.23 -25.56 -7.96
C GLY A 20 -7.07 -24.27 -8.03
N TYR A 21 -7.82 -23.95 -6.98
CA TYR A 21 -8.53 -22.69 -6.88
C TYR A 21 -7.58 -21.49 -7.01
N LEU A 22 -7.92 -20.58 -7.92
CA LEU A 22 -7.21 -19.34 -8.16
C LEU A 22 -8.11 -18.16 -7.72
N PRO A 23 -7.71 -17.39 -6.70
CA PRO A 23 -8.44 -16.19 -6.29
C PRO A 23 -8.33 -15.06 -7.32
N GLU A 24 -9.38 -14.25 -7.46
CA GLU A 24 -9.53 -13.21 -8.49
C GLU A 24 -8.38 -12.18 -8.52
N ARG A 25 -7.81 -11.85 -7.36
CA ARG A 25 -6.73 -10.85 -7.21
C ARG A 25 -5.35 -11.49 -7.09
N ALA A 26 -5.18 -12.73 -7.52
CA ALA A 26 -3.88 -13.40 -7.54
C ALA A 26 -2.90 -12.65 -8.45
N ILE A 27 -1.64 -12.56 -8.00
CA ILE A 27 -0.59 -11.90 -8.78
C ILE A 27 -0.01 -12.91 -9.76
N ASP A 28 -0.13 -12.62 -11.05
CA ASP A 28 0.58 -13.33 -12.12
C ASP A 28 2.05 -12.87 -12.13
N ALA A 29 2.97 -13.79 -11.89
CA ALA A 29 4.42 -13.55 -11.98
C ALA A 29 4.92 -13.61 -13.43
N GLY A 30 4.04 -13.90 -14.39
CA GLY A 30 4.31 -14.03 -15.81
C GLY A 30 3.96 -15.42 -16.32
N HIS A 31 3.52 -15.49 -17.58
CA HIS A 31 3.18 -16.73 -18.28
C HIS A 31 2.11 -17.60 -17.57
N GLY A 32 1.20 -16.98 -16.82
CA GLY A 32 0.16 -17.71 -16.09
C GLY A 32 0.68 -18.48 -14.88
N VAL A 33 1.84 -18.07 -14.35
CA VAL A 33 2.45 -18.64 -13.15
C VAL A 33 2.13 -17.72 -11.98
N TYR A 34 1.47 -18.25 -10.96
CA TYR A 34 1.06 -17.48 -9.80
C TYR A 34 1.95 -17.77 -8.60
N VAL A 35 2.21 -16.76 -7.78
CA VAL A 35 3.02 -16.93 -6.57
C VAL A 35 2.16 -17.59 -5.48
N CYS A 36 2.65 -18.70 -4.93
CA CYS A 36 2.01 -19.35 -3.80
C CYS A 36 3.03 -19.75 -2.73
N ARG A 37 2.54 -20.18 -1.58
CA ARG A 37 3.33 -20.84 -0.54
C ARG A 37 2.52 -21.96 0.09
N ALA A 38 3.16 -23.00 0.58
CA ALA A 38 2.47 -24.10 1.25
C ALA A 38 3.27 -24.62 2.44
N LYS A 39 2.56 -25.21 3.40
CA LYS A 39 3.17 -25.81 4.58
C LYS A 39 3.77 -27.18 4.24
N HIS A 40 5.03 -27.39 4.57
CA HIS A 40 5.71 -28.67 4.44
C HIS A 40 6.72 -28.85 5.58
N ASN A 41 6.61 -29.96 6.32
CA ASN A 41 7.46 -30.25 7.49
C ASN A 41 7.52 -29.09 8.49
N ASP A 42 6.34 -28.53 8.79
CA ASP A 42 6.17 -27.36 9.66
C ASP A 42 6.79 -26.03 9.20
N GLU A 43 7.36 -26.00 8.00
CA GLU A 43 7.88 -24.79 7.37
C GLU A 43 6.93 -24.27 6.27
N MET A 44 6.88 -22.95 6.10
CA MET A 44 6.16 -22.31 4.98
C MET A 44 7.11 -22.13 3.81
N ILE A 45 6.94 -22.96 2.78
CA ILE A 45 7.82 -22.98 1.61
C ILE A 45 7.16 -22.23 0.46
N PRO A 46 7.83 -21.23 -0.14
CA PRO A 46 7.32 -20.57 -1.34
C PRO A 46 7.34 -21.51 -2.54
N GLY A 47 6.47 -21.24 -3.50
CA GLY A 47 6.30 -22.08 -4.68
C GLY A 47 5.53 -21.37 -5.78
N ARG A 48 5.12 -22.17 -6.77
CA ARG A 48 4.37 -21.71 -7.93
C ARG A 48 3.05 -22.44 -8.07
N LEU A 49 2.00 -21.71 -8.44
CA LEU A 49 0.70 -22.25 -8.78
C LEU A 49 0.51 -22.17 -10.30
N LEU A 50 0.13 -23.31 -10.88
CA LEU A 50 -0.19 -23.43 -12.30
C LEU A 50 -1.69 -23.77 -12.41
N PRO A 51 -2.57 -22.80 -12.75
CA PRO A 51 -4.00 -23.07 -12.90
C PRO A 51 -4.29 -24.10 -13.99
N GLN A 52 -3.46 -24.16 -15.04
CA GLN A 52 -3.56 -25.18 -16.09
C GLN A 52 -3.43 -26.61 -15.58
N ASN A 53 -2.59 -26.82 -14.55
CA ASN A 53 -2.38 -28.11 -13.91
C ASN A 53 -3.31 -28.32 -12.70
N GLY A 54 -4.02 -27.28 -12.27
CA GLY A 54 -4.89 -27.28 -11.09
C GLY A 54 -4.17 -27.58 -9.78
N ARG A 55 -2.85 -27.33 -9.67
CA ARG A 55 -2.04 -27.69 -8.50
C ARG A 55 -0.95 -26.65 -8.20
N ALA A 56 -0.65 -26.49 -6.91
CA ALA A 56 0.51 -25.75 -6.45
C ALA A 56 1.72 -26.67 -6.32
N TYR A 57 2.91 -26.15 -6.61
CA TYR A 57 4.19 -26.86 -6.52
C TYR A 57 5.13 -26.09 -5.60
N ILE A 58 5.74 -26.79 -4.65
CA ILE A 58 6.79 -26.24 -3.79
C ILE A 58 8.12 -26.93 -4.09
N SER A 59 9.22 -26.19 -3.97
CA SER A 59 10.56 -26.74 -4.16
C SER A 59 11.15 -27.14 -2.80
N HIS A 60 11.37 -28.43 -2.57
CA HIS A 60 11.98 -28.93 -1.33
C HIS A 60 12.91 -30.12 -1.61
N GLY A 61 14.13 -30.08 -1.07
CA GLY A 61 15.11 -31.16 -1.24
C GLY A 61 15.52 -31.43 -2.70
N GLY A 62 15.48 -30.41 -3.56
CA GLY A 62 15.78 -30.55 -5.00
C GLY A 62 14.63 -31.12 -5.85
N LEU A 63 13.45 -31.32 -5.26
CA LEU A 63 12.27 -31.84 -5.95
C LEU A 63 11.12 -30.82 -5.93
N GLU A 64 10.25 -30.88 -6.94
CA GLU A 64 8.98 -30.15 -6.96
C GLU A 64 7.85 -31.04 -6.42
N LEU A 65 7.30 -30.68 -5.27
CA LEU A 65 6.25 -31.44 -4.60
C LEU A 65 4.89 -30.78 -4.83
N PRO A 66 3.88 -31.51 -5.33
CA PRO A 66 2.53 -30.98 -5.46
C PRO A 66 1.88 -30.81 -4.09
N LYS A 67 1.13 -29.72 -3.90
CA LYS A 67 0.39 -29.40 -2.68
C LYS A 67 -1.05 -29.04 -3.00
N GLU A 68 -1.97 -29.69 -2.30
CA GLU A 68 -3.41 -29.40 -2.38
C GLU A 68 -3.80 -28.19 -1.57
N LYS A 69 -3.17 -27.98 -0.40
CA LYS A 69 -3.41 -26.83 0.48
C LYS A 69 -2.26 -25.85 0.34
N TYR A 70 -2.57 -24.63 -0.05
CA TYR A 70 -1.59 -23.58 -0.28
C TYR A 70 -2.23 -22.21 -0.02
N GLU A 71 -1.40 -21.18 0.00
CA GLU A 71 -1.84 -19.78 0.05
C GLU A 71 -1.31 -19.07 -1.18
N VAL A 72 -2.16 -18.30 -1.84
CA VAL A 72 -1.82 -17.53 -3.04
C VAL A 72 -1.55 -16.09 -2.65
N LEU A 73 -0.52 -15.49 -3.26
CA LEU A 73 -0.24 -14.09 -3.05
C LEU A 73 -1.21 -13.25 -3.88
N CYS A 74 -2.02 -12.44 -3.19
CA CYS A 74 -3.03 -11.60 -3.82
C CYS A 74 -2.78 -10.13 -3.51
N ASN A 75 -3.13 -9.29 -4.49
CA ASN A 75 -3.23 -7.85 -4.27
C ASN A 75 -4.49 -7.55 -3.47
N THR A 76 -4.34 -7.36 -2.17
CA THR A 76 -5.36 -6.77 -1.32
C THR A 76 -4.96 -5.33 -1.08
N SER A 77 -5.13 -4.51 -2.11
CA SER A 77 -5.31 -3.09 -1.91
C SER A 77 -6.51 -2.94 -0.97
N VAL A 78 -6.26 -2.93 0.35
CA VAL A 78 -7.03 -2.09 1.24
C VAL A 78 -6.98 -0.77 0.51
N GLN A 79 -8.12 -0.29 -0.01
CA GLN A 79 -8.20 1.09 -0.41
C GLN A 79 -7.89 1.83 0.89
N SER A 80 -6.60 2.10 1.13
CA SER A 80 -6.16 3.11 2.07
C SER A 80 -6.96 4.29 1.61
N HIS A 81 -8.03 4.59 2.35
CA HIS A 81 -8.91 5.71 2.10
C HIS A 81 -8.02 6.80 1.57
N LYS A 82 -8.28 7.27 0.34
CA LYS A 82 -7.56 8.39 -0.28
C LYS A 82 -7.14 9.29 0.88
N CYS A 83 -5.83 9.43 1.13
CA CYS A 83 -5.41 10.50 2.02
C CYS A 83 -6.12 11.73 1.46
N PRO A 84 -6.96 12.43 2.24
CA PRO A 84 -7.57 13.65 1.74
C PRO A 84 -6.39 14.49 1.18
N PRO A 85 -6.54 15.05 -0.04
CA PRO A 85 -5.46 15.83 -0.64
C PRO A 85 -4.98 16.79 0.45
N LYS A 86 -3.66 16.80 0.69
CA LYS A 86 -3.05 17.70 1.67
C LYS A 86 -3.72 19.07 1.50
N ALA A 87 -4.30 19.58 2.58
CA ALA A 87 -4.90 20.91 2.57
C ALA A 87 -3.87 21.88 1.96
N PRO A 88 -4.28 22.80 1.08
CA PRO A 88 -3.36 23.81 0.57
C PRO A 88 -2.72 24.54 1.76
N ASP A 89 -1.39 24.63 1.75
CA ASP A 89 -0.63 25.35 2.78
C ASP A 89 -1.20 26.76 2.97
N PRO A 90 -1.49 27.21 4.20
CA PRO A 90 -1.93 28.57 4.46
C PRO A 90 -0.73 29.53 4.41
N SER A 91 -0.19 29.76 3.21
CA SER A 91 0.93 30.68 2.97
C SER A 91 0.52 31.98 2.29
N TRP A 92 -0.73 32.44 2.47
CA TRP A 92 -1.18 33.73 1.93
C TRP A 92 -1.36 34.87 2.93
N SER A 93 -0.81 34.79 4.14
CA SER A 93 -0.85 35.91 5.08
C SER A 93 0.45 36.71 5.14
N TYR A 94 0.89 37.28 4.01
CA TYR A 94 1.85 38.39 4.05
C TYR A 94 1.41 39.61 3.20
N THR A 95 0.38 39.50 2.36
CA THR A 95 -0.08 40.62 1.51
C THR A 95 -1.00 41.62 2.22
N VAL A 96 -1.54 41.30 3.42
CA VAL A 96 -2.37 42.24 4.22
C VAL A 96 -1.57 43.02 5.29
N MET A 97 -0.24 42.88 5.35
CA MET A 97 0.57 43.63 6.34
C MET A 97 1.21 44.93 5.78
N MET A 98 1.03 45.27 4.49
CA MET A 98 1.71 46.43 3.87
C MET A 98 0.77 47.47 3.21
N VAL A 99 -0.36 47.81 3.82
CA VAL A 99 -1.16 48.97 3.34
C VAL A 99 -1.59 50.00 4.39
N PHE A 100 -1.22 49.86 5.67
CA PHE A 100 -1.41 50.95 6.64
C PHE A 100 -0.12 51.25 7.40
N SER A 101 0.88 51.69 6.63
CA SER A 101 1.99 52.49 7.14
C SER A 101 1.58 53.97 7.14
N MET A 102 1.69 54.58 8.31
CA MET A 102 1.91 56.02 8.57
C MET A 102 0.77 57.03 8.34
N SER A 103 0.20 57.50 9.46
CA SER A 103 0.15 58.93 9.86
C SER A 103 -0.40 59.00 11.30
N SER A 104 0.47 59.02 12.32
CA SER A 104 1.14 60.19 12.92
C SER A 104 0.30 60.91 14.00
N THR A 105 0.90 60.94 15.20
CA THR A 105 0.78 61.98 16.24
C THR A 105 -0.46 61.99 17.16
N SER A 106 -0.28 61.33 18.31
CA SER A 106 -0.34 61.88 19.68
C SER A 106 -1.25 63.09 19.96
N ILE A 107 -2.14 62.98 20.97
CA ILE A 107 -2.11 63.76 22.24
C ILE A 107 -3.38 63.49 23.09
N ARG A 108 -3.12 62.94 24.28
CA ARG A 108 -3.70 63.19 25.63
C ARG A 108 -5.15 63.69 25.81
N SER A 109 -5.82 62.98 26.71
CA SER A 109 -6.44 63.47 27.97
C SER A 109 -7.85 64.05 27.96
N ALA A 110 -8.58 63.63 29.02
CA ALA A 110 -9.75 64.24 29.65
C ALA A 110 -11.06 64.14 28.84
N ARG A 111 -12.27 64.08 29.40
CA ARG A 111 -12.89 63.91 30.73
C ARG A 111 -14.39 64.13 30.42
N MET A 112 -15.29 63.45 31.14
CA MET A 112 -16.72 63.77 31.45
C MET A 112 -17.50 64.73 30.51
N TYR A 113 -18.74 64.46 30.07
CA TYR A 113 -19.93 63.91 30.73
C TYR A 113 -20.83 63.27 29.66
#